data_AF-A0AA85JTG7-F1
#
_entry.id   AF-A0AA85JTG7-F1
#
_cell.length_a   1.000
_cell.length_b   1.000
_cell.length_c   1.000
_cell.angle_alpha   90.00
_cell.angle_beta   90.00
_cell.angle_gamma   90.00
#
_symmetry.space_group_name_H-M   'P 1'
#
loop_
_entity.id
_entity.type
_entity.pdbx_description
1 polymer ?
#
loop_
_entity_poly.entity_id
_entity_poly.type
_entity_poly.pdbx_seq_one_letter_code
_entity_poly.pdbx_strand_id
1 'polypeptide(L)'
;MTSEHLGVVDALPYFDKGYDDPGIREAAALLVEEEMKRYRPTKNYLEHLPSLSGPIQMKFETEVMKAEFDRLSNRLPMEMLSMKRYELPPPPAGKMTDVKAWQDAMENAE
;
A
#
# COMPACT_ATOMS: atom_id res chain seq x y z
N MET A 1 -37.95 -22.24 28.25
CA MET A 1 -36.66 -21.54 28.08
C MET A 1 -35.85 -22.34 27.09
N THR A 2 -36.11 -22.12 25.81
CA THR A 2 -35.39 -22.76 24.70
C THR A 2 -34.04 -22.07 24.61
N SER A 3 -32.98 -22.77 25.01
CA SER A 3 -31.60 -22.30 24.85
C SER A 3 -31.29 -22.25 23.35
N GLU A 4 -31.36 -21.06 22.77
CA GLU A 4 -30.73 -20.79 21.49
C GLU A 4 -29.22 -20.92 21.65
N HIS A 5 -28.67 -22.11 21.39
CA HIS A 5 -27.29 -22.22 20.99
C HIS A 5 -27.20 -21.64 19.57
N LEU A 6 -27.08 -20.32 19.46
CA LEU A 6 -26.37 -19.72 18.33
C LEU A 6 -25.08 -20.52 18.19
N GLY A 7 -24.83 -21.10 17.01
CA GLY A 7 -23.75 -22.07 16.75
C GLY A 7 -22.36 -21.47 16.95
N VAL A 8 -22.00 -21.23 18.21
CA VAL A 8 -20.66 -20.85 18.65
C VAL A 8 -19.80 -22.08 18.43
N VAL A 9 -18.92 -22.00 17.46
CA VAL A 9 -17.92 -23.04 17.21
C VAL A 9 -16.96 -23.05 18.40
N ASP A 10 -16.89 -24.19 19.08
CA ASP A 10 -16.01 -24.40 20.22
C ASP A 10 -14.64 -24.91 19.73
N ALA A 11 -13.59 -24.18 20.10
CA ALA A 11 -12.20 -24.51 19.78
C ALA A 11 -11.30 -23.67 20.69
N LEU A 12 -11.15 -24.07 21.97
CA LEU A 12 -10.48 -23.28 23.00
C LEU A 12 -8.97 -23.57 23.06
N PRO A 13 -8.10 -22.70 22.54
CA PRO A 13 -6.66 -23.01 22.43
C PRO A 13 -5.98 -23.12 23.80
N TYR A 14 -6.52 -22.45 24.82
CA TYR A 14 -5.96 -22.48 26.18
C TYR A 14 -6.28 -23.76 26.95
N PHE A 15 -7.34 -24.47 26.55
CA PHE A 15 -7.76 -25.73 27.17
C PHE A 15 -7.19 -26.92 26.41
N ASP A 16 -7.21 -26.87 25.08
CA ASP A 16 -6.73 -27.92 24.19
C ASP A 16 -5.21 -27.90 24.02
N LYS A 17 -4.48 -28.36 25.04
CA LYS A 17 -3.00 -28.34 25.09
C LYS A 17 -2.31 -29.34 24.17
N GLY A 18 -3.04 -30.32 23.62
CA GLY A 18 -2.48 -31.37 22.76
C GLY A 18 -2.30 -30.95 21.31
N TYR A 19 -2.83 -29.79 20.88
CA TYR A 19 -2.78 -29.40 19.46
C TYR A 19 -1.35 -29.21 18.92
N ASP A 20 -0.40 -28.86 19.79
CA ASP A 20 1.01 -28.66 19.43
C ASP A 20 1.80 -29.98 19.32
N ASP A 21 1.18 -31.13 19.59
CA ASP A 21 1.85 -32.42 19.49
C ASP A 21 2.28 -32.69 18.03
N PRO A 22 3.49 -33.25 17.80
CA PRO A 22 3.99 -33.52 16.46
C PRO A 22 3.01 -34.37 15.64
N GLY A 23 2.71 -33.91 14.42
CA GLY A 23 1.87 -34.63 13.47
C GLY A 23 0.36 -34.38 13.59
N ILE A 24 -0.15 -33.78 14.67
CA ILE A 24 -1.59 -33.48 14.81
C ILE A 24 -2.03 -32.43 13.79
N ARG A 25 -1.24 -31.37 13.62
CA ARG A 25 -1.49 -30.33 12.61
C ARG A 25 -1.43 -30.87 11.19
N GLU A 26 -0.53 -31.80 10.92
CA GLU A 26 -0.38 -32.44 9.61
C GLU A 26 -1.57 -33.36 9.30
N ALA A 27 -1.99 -34.17 10.28
CA ALA A 27 -3.17 -35.01 10.16
C ALA A 27 -4.45 -34.18 9.92
N ALA A 28 -4.62 -33.07 10.65
CA ALA A 28 -5.72 -32.14 10.43
C ALA A 28 -5.69 -31.53 9.03
N ALA A 29 -4.52 -31.11 8.55
CA ALA A 29 -4.37 -30.54 7.21
C ALA A 29 -4.73 -31.54 6.10
N LEU A 30 -4.33 -32.82 6.25
CA LEU A 30 -4.69 -33.89 5.30
C LEU A 30 -6.20 -34.11 5.22
N LEU A 31 -6.88 -34.13 6.36
CA LEU A 31 -8.34 -34.26 6.41
C LEU A 31 -9.04 -33.07 5.75
N VAL A 32 -8.54 -31.84 5.97
CA VAL A 32 -9.06 -30.65 5.28
C VAL A 32 -8.85 -30.74 3.77
N GLU A 33 -7.68 -31.20 3.31
CA GLU A 33 -7.39 -31.34 1.88
C GLU A 33 -8.32 -32.36 1.19
N GLU A 34 -8.61 -33.48 1.85
CA GLU A 34 -9.55 -34.48 1.34
C GLU A 34 -10.97 -33.91 1.17
N GLU A 35 -11.44 -33.15 2.15
CA GLU A 35 -12.74 -32.47 2.06
C GLU A 35 -12.74 -31.36 1.00
N MET A 36 -11.66 -30.60 0.84
CA MET A 36 -11.53 -29.58 -0.22
C MET A 36 -11.51 -30.18 -1.63
N LYS A 37 -11.08 -31.44 -1.79
CA LYS A 37 -11.19 -32.17 -3.07
C LYS A 37 -12.64 -32.53 -3.39
N ARG A 38 -13.42 -32.88 -2.37
CA ARG A 38 -14.83 -33.27 -2.48
C ARG A 38 -15.74 -32.05 -2.69
N TYR A 39 -15.51 -30.99 -1.92
CA TYR A 39 -16.20 -29.72 -2.01
C TYR A 39 -15.20 -28.67 -2.48
N ARG A 40 -15.15 -28.42 -3.80
CA ARG A 40 -14.38 -27.28 -4.29
C ARG A 40 -14.99 -26.02 -3.68
N PRO A 41 -14.22 -25.21 -2.93
CA PRO A 41 -14.71 -23.93 -2.43
C PRO A 41 -15.34 -23.16 -3.59
N THR A 42 -16.48 -22.50 -3.35
CA THR A 42 -17.07 -21.62 -4.34
C THR A 42 -15.98 -20.68 -4.84
N LYS A 43 -15.79 -20.64 -6.16
CA LYS A 43 -14.62 -20.02 -6.80
C LYS A 43 -14.39 -18.55 -6.43
N ASN A 44 -15.38 -17.91 -5.80
CA ASN A 44 -15.33 -16.52 -5.43
C ASN A 44 -15.83 -16.29 -4.00
N TYR A 45 -15.11 -16.81 -3.01
CA TYR A 45 -15.36 -16.49 -1.60
C TYR A 45 -15.26 -14.99 -1.29
N LEU A 46 -14.74 -14.18 -2.22
CA LEU A 46 -14.65 -12.72 -2.15
C LEU A 46 -15.83 -12.00 -2.83
N GLU A 47 -16.84 -12.71 -3.34
CA GLU A 47 -17.99 -12.11 -4.05
C GLU A 47 -18.81 -11.16 -3.17
N HIS A 48 -18.88 -11.44 -1.87
CA HIS A 48 -19.57 -10.59 -0.89
C HIS A 48 -18.79 -9.32 -0.55
N LEU A 49 -17.50 -9.26 -0.90
CA LEU A 49 -16.72 -8.05 -0.76
C LEU A 49 -16.97 -7.17 -1.99
N PRO A 50 -17.05 -5.84 -1.83
CA PRO A 50 -17.07 -4.94 -2.97
C PRO A 50 -15.86 -5.26 -3.85
N SER A 51 -16.13 -5.64 -5.10
CA SER A 51 -15.08 -6.14 -5.99
C SER A 51 -13.99 -5.09 -6.11
N LEU A 52 -12.73 -5.50 -5.90
CA LEU A 52 -11.58 -4.64 -6.19
C LEU A 52 -11.46 -4.29 -7.69
N SER A 53 -12.25 -4.95 -8.54
CA SER A 53 -12.35 -4.69 -9.96
C SER A 53 -13.54 -3.78 -10.34
N GLY A 54 -14.42 -3.44 -9.39
CA GLY A 54 -15.42 -2.38 -9.57
C GLY A 54 -14.77 -1.01 -9.49
N PRO A 55 -15.51 0.11 -9.55
CA PRO A 55 -14.96 1.40 -9.21
C PRO A 55 -14.67 1.36 -7.71
N ILE A 56 -13.51 0.82 -7.32
CA ILE A 56 -12.89 1.14 -6.05
C ILE A 56 -12.76 2.65 -6.13
N GLN A 57 -13.65 3.36 -5.45
CA GLN A 57 -13.32 4.70 -5.04
C GLN A 57 -12.07 4.51 -4.20
N MET A 58 -10.92 4.82 -4.80
CA MET A 58 -9.64 4.83 -4.15
C MET A 58 -9.70 5.96 -3.12
N LYS A 59 -10.42 5.73 -2.01
CA LYS A 59 -10.70 6.71 -0.97
C LYS A 59 -9.42 7.28 -0.37
N PHE A 60 -8.30 6.59 -0.59
CA PHE A 60 -6.97 6.92 -0.12
C PHE A 60 -6.04 7.42 -1.23
N GLU A 61 -6.48 7.45 -2.49
CA GLU A 61 -5.69 8.01 -3.58
C GLU A 61 -5.81 9.53 -3.58
N THR A 62 -4.70 10.18 -3.24
CA THR A 62 -4.56 11.63 -3.29
C THR A 62 -4.07 12.05 -4.68
N GLU A 63 -4.28 13.31 -5.03
CA GLU A 63 -3.75 13.87 -6.28
C GLU A 63 -2.22 13.76 -6.39
N VAL A 64 -1.51 13.84 -5.26
CA VAL A 64 -0.05 13.62 -5.19
C VAL A 64 0.30 12.18 -5.56
N MET A 65 -0.48 11.21 -5.07
CA MET A 65 -0.25 9.79 -5.36
C MET A 65 -0.47 9.47 -6.85
N LYS A 66 -1.51 10.04 -7.46
CA LYS A 66 -1.76 9.93 -8.91
C LYS A 66 -0.58 10.48 -9.72
N ALA A 67 -0.12 11.68 -9.39
CA ALA A 67 1.00 12.31 -10.06
C ALA A 67 2.29 11.47 -9.97
N GLU A 68 2.57 10.87 -8.81
CA GLU A 68 3.72 9.98 -8.63
C GLU A 68 3.58 8.66 -9.40
N PHE A 69 2.38 8.08 -9.46
CA PHE A 69 2.14 6.90 -10.30
C PHE A 69 2.33 7.21 -11.78
N ASP A 70 1.87 8.36 -12.27
CA ASP A 70 2.09 8.81 -13.64
C ASP A 70 3.57 9.08 -13.92
N ARG A 71 4.31 9.66 -12.97
CA ARG A 71 5.75 9.84 -13.09
C ARG A 71 6.47 8.50 -13.23
N LEU A 72 6.12 7.53 -12.38
CA LEU A 72 6.71 6.19 -12.37
C LEU A 72 6.38 5.39 -13.63
N SER A 73 5.13 5.44 -14.09
CA SER A 73 4.68 4.74 -15.31
C SER A 73 5.41 5.25 -16.56
N ASN A 74 5.64 6.57 -16.62
CA ASN A 74 6.41 7.22 -17.67
C ASN A 74 7.94 7.13 -17.46
N ARG A 75 8.40 6.46 -16.39
CA ARG A 75 9.82 6.32 -16.02
C ARG A 75 10.56 7.66 -15.92
N LEU A 76 9.86 8.70 -15.51
CA LEU A 76 10.44 10.02 -15.35
C LEU A 76 11.26 10.07 -14.06
N PRO A 77 12.47 10.66 -14.09
CA PRO A 77 13.25 10.87 -12.87
C PRO A 77 12.50 11.81 -11.92
N MET A 78 12.83 11.72 -10.64
CA MET A 78 12.29 12.63 -9.63
C MET A 78 12.85 14.04 -9.84
N GLU A 79 12.05 15.06 -9.56
CA GLU A 79 12.54 16.44 -9.57
C GLU A 79 13.62 16.60 -8.50
N MET A 80 14.77 17.12 -8.90
CA MET A 80 15.88 17.35 -7.98
C MET A 80 15.60 18.58 -7.13
N LEU A 81 15.89 18.48 -5.83
CA LEU A 81 15.86 19.62 -4.94
C LEU A 81 16.91 20.65 -5.40
N SER A 82 16.46 21.88 -5.63
CA SER A 82 17.35 23.00 -5.96
C SER A 82 18.04 23.50 -4.70
N MET A 83 19.37 23.54 -4.72
CA MET A 83 20.19 24.11 -3.64
C MET A 83 20.50 25.60 -3.86
N LYS A 84 20.00 26.20 -4.95
CA LYS A 84 20.31 27.58 -5.37
C LYS A 84 20.07 28.63 -4.28
N ARG A 85 19.10 28.42 -3.39
CA ARG A 85 18.81 29.33 -2.27
C ARG A 85 19.93 29.41 -1.24
N TYR A 86 20.67 28.31 -1.05
CA TYR A 86 21.78 28.25 -0.11
C TYR A 86 23.12 28.57 -0.77
N GLU A 87 23.11 28.77 -2.07
CA GLU A 87 24.25 29.19 -2.85
C GLU A 87 24.10 30.69 -3.13
N LEU A 88 25.20 31.44 -3.16
CA LEU A 88 25.19 32.84 -3.56
C LEU A 88 25.87 33.00 -4.93
N PRO A 89 25.29 32.43 -6.02
CA PRO A 89 25.92 32.49 -7.32
C PRO A 89 25.90 33.93 -7.85
N PRO A 90 27.02 34.45 -8.36
CA PRO A 90 27.00 35.72 -9.08
C PRO A 90 26.18 35.56 -10.37
N PRO A 91 25.68 36.68 -10.95
CA PRO A 91 25.02 36.66 -12.25
C PRO A 91 25.92 35.98 -13.31
N PRO A 92 25.36 35.15 -14.21
CA PRO A 92 26.16 34.45 -15.22
C PRO A 92 27.02 35.42 -16.04
N ALA A 93 28.25 35.03 -16.40
CA ALA A 93 29.21 35.90 -17.09
C ALA A 93 28.66 36.52 -18.40
N GLY A 94 27.76 35.82 -19.10
CA GLY A 94 27.08 36.33 -20.29
C GLY A 94 25.86 37.24 -20.04
N LYS A 95 25.48 37.45 -18.78
CA LYS A 95 24.31 38.24 -18.35
C LYS A 95 24.66 39.32 -17.33
N MET A 96 25.94 39.69 -17.18
CA MET A 96 26.35 40.75 -16.24
C MET A 96 25.76 42.12 -16.60
N THR A 97 25.34 42.33 -17.84
CA THR A 97 24.65 43.55 -18.28
C THR A 97 23.12 43.48 -18.14
N ASP A 98 22.56 42.31 -17.78
CA ASP A 98 21.12 42.10 -17.63
C ASP A 98 20.69 42.47 -16.21
N VAL A 99 19.93 43.56 -16.09
CA VAL A 99 19.42 44.07 -14.81
C VAL A 99 18.59 43.02 -14.07
N LYS A 100 17.85 42.18 -14.80
CA LYS A 100 17.03 41.14 -14.19
C LYS A 100 17.86 40.07 -13.49
N ALA A 101 18.98 39.67 -14.08
CA ALA A 101 19.89 38.70 -13.48
C ALA A 101 20.51 39.21 -12.16
N TRP A 102 20.71 40.52 -12.03
CA TRP A 102 21.16 41.15 -10.78
C TRP A 102 20.07 41.20 -9.72
N GLN A 103 18.82 41.49 -10.12
CA GLN A 103 17.68 41.47 -9.21
C GLN A 103 17.46 40.06 -8.62
N ASP A 104 17.47 39.03 -9.47
CA ASP A 104 17.32 37.64 -9.04
C ASP A 104 18.44 37.21 -8.07
N ALA A 105 19.68 37.65 -8.30
CA ALA A 105 20.81 37.35 -7.42
C ALA A 105 20.72 38.08 -6.07
N MET A 106 20.18 39.30 -6.05
CA MET A 106 19.96 40.07 -4.84
C MET A 106 18.81 39.50 -4.01
N GLU A 107 17.69 39.13 -4.64
CA GLU A 107 16.55 38.46 -3.97
C GLU A 107 16.96 37.11 -3.36
N ASN A 108 17.88 36.39 -4.01
CA ASN A 108 18.43 35.15 -3.46
C ASN A 108 19.39 35.37 -2.27
N ALA A 109 19.91 36.59 -2.08
CA ALA A 109 20.83 36.95 -0.99
C ALA A 109 20.12 37.48 0.28
N GLU A 110 18.86 37.90 0.14
CA GLU A 110 18.00 38.37 1.24
C GLU A 110 17.39 37.19 2.04
#